data_AF-A0A815TFW0-F1
#
_entry.id   AF-A0A815TFW0-F1
#
_cell.length_a   1.000
_cell.length_b   1.000
_cell.length_c   1.000
_cell.angle_alpha   90.00
_cell.angle_beta   90.00
_cell.angle_gamma   90.00
#
_symmetry.space_group_name_H-M   'P 1'
#
loop_
_entity.id
_entity.type
_entity.pdbx_description
1 polymer ?
#
loop_
_entity_poly.entity_id
_entity_poly.type
_entity_poly.pdbx_seq_one_letter_code
_entity_poly.pdbx_strand_id
1 'polypeptide(L)'
;MGLADLSRRLSSAIRNLSIATIIEADVNVGLVKQLRENVKQAISLEEIGVGFNRDRLIQFAVVKELIRLIDPEVKAWQPVKNKSNIVMFVSL
;
A
#
# COMPACT_ATOMS: atom_id res chain seq x y z
N MET A 1 8.90 18.04 -19.36
CA MET A 1 8.69 17.76 -17.92
C MET A 1 9.75 16.75 -17.47
N GLY A 2 10.83 17.21 -16.84
CA GLY A 2 12.01 16.39 -16.53
C GLY A 2 11.83 15.46 -15.32
N LEU A 3 12.79 14.55 -15.12
CA LEU A 3 12.87 13.60 -14.00
C LEU A 3 12.74 14.29 -12.63
N ALA A 4 13.24 15.52 -12.50
CA ALA A 4 13.14 16.32 -11.28
C ALA A 4 11.69 16.64 -10.87
N ASP A 5 10.77 16.87 -11.82
CA ASP A 5 9.37 17.16 -11.49
C ASP A 5 8.64 15.88 -11.03
N LEU A 6 9.00 14.73 -11.56
CA LEU A 6 8.46 13.42 -11.14
C LEU A 6 8.88 13.09 -9.70
N SER A 7 10.18 13.23 -9.40
CA SER A 7 10.72 13.03 -8.05
C SER A 7 10.06 13.96 -7.02
N ARG A 8 9.79 15.21 -7.41
CA ARG A 8 9.07 16.18 -6.56
C ARG A 8 7.62 15.78 -6.31
N ARG A 9 6.88 15.37 -7.35
CA ARG A 9 5.48 14.91 -7.25
C ARG A 9 5.36 13.65 -6.40
N LEU A 10 6.27 12.69 -6.61
CA LEU A 10 6.34 11.47 -5.80
C LEU A 10 6.58 11.80 -4.32
N SER A 11 7.56 12.66 -4.05
CA SER A 11 7.88 13.07 -2.68
C SER A 11 6.69 13.77 -2.01
N SER A 12 5.94 14.60 -2.76
CA SER A 12 4.72 15.24 -2.26
C SER A 12 3.59 14.23 -1.99
N ALA A 13 3.36 13.28 -2.89
CA ALA A 13 2.32 12.27 -2.74
C ALA A 13 2.56 11.38 -1.52
N ILE A 14 3.80 10.89 -1.38
CA ILE A 14 4.21 10.10 -0.21
C ILE A 14 4.08 10.93 1.07
N ARG A 15 4.56 12.18 1.08
CA ARG A 15 4.49 13.04 2.26
C ARG A 15 3.05 13.27 2.73
N ASN A 16 2.13 13.57 1.82
CA ASN A 16 0.73 13.81 2.13
C ASN A 16 0.03 12.55 2.66
N LEU A 17 0.24 11.40 2.01
CA LEU A 17 -0.31 10.11 2.45
C LEU A 17 0.15 9.75 3.87
N SER A 18 1.41 10.07 4.19
CA SER A 18 2.01 9.55 5.40
C SER A 18 1.73 10.38 6.63
N ILE A 19 1.75 11.70 6.51
CA ILE A 19 1.65 12.62 7.65
C ILE A 19 0.17 12.90 7.97
N ALA A 20 -0.65 13.13 6.95
CA ALA A 20 -2.02 13.62 7.13
C ALA A 20 -3.10 12.52 7.08
N THR A 21 -2.72 11.25 7.06
CA THR A 21 -3.71 10.17 6.84
C THR A 21 -3.38 8.92 7.63
N ILE A 22 -2.21 8.31 7.41
CA ILE A 22 -1.94 6.99 8.00
C ILE A 22 -1.47 7.08 9.48
N ILE A 23 -0.65 8.08 9.82
CA ILE A 23 -0.18 8.26 11.21
C ILE A 23 -1.31 8.77 12.12
N GLU A 24 -2.14 9.70 11.64
CA GLU A 24 -3.31 10.19 12.37
C GLU A 24 -4.41 9.11 12.53
N ALA A 25 -4.41 8.09 11.66
CA ALA A 25 -5.34 6.96 11.71
C ALA A 25 -4.88 5.80 12.62
N ASP A 26 -3.92 6.05 13.53
CA ASP A 26 -3.42 5.07 14.52
C ASP A 26 -2.81 3.79 13.89
N VAL A 27 -2.22 3.92 12.71
CA VAL A 27 -1.49 2.83 12.05
C VAL A 27 -0.05 2.79 12.56
N ASN A 28 0.48 1.58 12.78
CA ASN A 28 1.85 1.35 13.23
C ASN A 28 2.88 2.08 12.34
N VAL A 29 3.70 2.94 12.95
CA VAL A 29 4.71 3.79 12.26
C VAL A 29 5.72 2.96 11.45
N GLY A 30 6.03 1.74 11.89
CA GLY A 30 6.88 0.81 11.16
C GLY A 30 6.30 0.40 9.80
N LEU A 31 4.98 0.14 9.74
CA LEU A 31 4.27 -0.16 8.50
C LEU A 31 4.25 1.05 7.56
N VAL A 32 4.08 2.26 8.12
CA VAL A 32 4.14 3.51 7.35
C VAL A 32 5.53 3.69 6.72
N LYS A 33 6.59 3.43 7.49
CA LYS A 33 7.97 3.51 6.98
C LYS A 33 8.18 2.53 5.82
N GLN A 34 7.75 1.28 5.98
CA GLN A 34 7.87 0.24 4.96
C GLN A 34 7.10 0.61 3.69
N LEU A 35 5.87 1.11 3.82
CA LEU A 35 5.08 1.58 2.67
C LEU A 35 5.80 2.67 1.88
N ARG A 36 6.40 3.66 2.57
CA ARG A 36 7.15 4.75 1.91
C ARG A 36 8.35 4.23 1.12
N GLU A 37 9.05 3.24 1.66
CA GLU A 37 10.22 2.62 1.04
C GLU A 37 9.80 1.80 -0.20
N ASN A 38 8.76 0.99 -0.07
CA ASN A 38 8.25 0.14 -1.15
C ASN A 38 7.69 0.95 -2.33
N VAL A 39 6.94 2.03 -2.09
CA VAL A 39 6.42 2.91 -3.16
C VAL A 39 7.57 3.57 -3.94
N LYS A 40 8.63 4.03 -3.25
CA LYS A 40 9.80 4.62 -3.92
C LYS A 40 10.55 3.61 -4.78
N GLN A 41 10.72 2.39 -4.26
CA GLN A 41 11.37 1.31 -5.00
C GLN A 41 10.58 0.92 -6.25
N ALA A 42 9.26 0.75 -6.13
CA ALA A 42 8.39 0.40 -7.27
C ALA A 42 8.52 1.40 -8.42
N ILE A 43 8.49 2.70 -8.11
CA ILE A 43 8.54 3.75 -9.15
C ILE A 43 9.93 3.87 -9.76
N SER A 44 10.99 3.70 -8.96
CA SER A 44 12.38 3.71 -9.46
C SER A 44 12.66 2.59 -10.48
N LEU A 45 11.97 1.45 -10.34
CA LEU A 45 12.08 0.32 -11.27
C LEU A 45 11.28 0.55 -12.57
N GLU A 46 10.12 1.22 -12.47
CA GLU A 46 9.21 1.45 -13.61
C GLU A 46 9.59 2.67 -14.47
N GLU A 47 10.44 3.58 -13.96
CA GLU A 47 10.99 4.73 -14.71
C GLU A 47 11.87 4.33 -15.92
N ILE A 48 12.22 3.05 -16.07
CA ILE A 48 13.01 2.51 -17.18
C ILE A 48 12.17 2.40 -18.48
N GLY A 49 10.82 2.41 -18.38
CA GLY A 49 9.93 2.29 -19.54
C GLY A 49 9.51 3.63 -20.15
N VAL A 50 9.90 3.90 -21.40
CA VAL A 50 9.43 5.08 -22.15
C VAL A 50 7.94 4.91 -22.50
N GLY A 51 7.09 5.87 -22.08
CA GLY A 51 5.69 5.97 -22.54
C GLY A 51 4.59 5.90 -21.47
N PHE A 52 4.91 5.70 -20.20
CA PHE A 52 3.89 5.64 -19.15
C PHE A 52 3.38 7.02 -18.71
N ASN A 53 2.08 7.09 -18.41
CA ASN A 53 1.49 8.22 -17.70
C ASN A 53 1.99 8.18 -16.23
N ARG A 54 2.93 9.07 -15.94
CA ARG A 54 3.66 9.13 -14.67
C ARG A 54 2.75 9.35 -13.45
N ASP A 55 1.67 10.11 -13.60
CA ASP A 55 0.73 10.34 -12.50
C ASP A 55 -0.08 9.08 -12.19
N ARG A 56 -0.48 8.32 -13.23
CA ARG A 56 -1.14 7.01 -13.04
C ARG A 56 -0.20 5.98 -12.41
N LEU A 57 1.08 6.03 -12.76
CA LEU A 57 2.10 5.15 -12.22
C LEU A 57 2.27 5.36 -10.71
N ILE A 58 2.39 6.62 -10.27
CA ILE A 58 2.44 6.96 -8.84
C ILE A 58 1.18 6.46 -8.13
N GLN A 59 -0.01 6.74 -8.69
CA GLN A 59 -1.28 6.31 -8.10
C GLN A 59 -1.36 4.78 -7.97
N PHE A 60 -0.97 4.06 -9.01
CA PHE A 60 -0.97 2.60 -9.03
C PHE A 60 -0.02 2.03 -7.98
N ALA A 61 1.21 2.55 -7.89
CA ALA A 61 2.18 2.13 -6.89
C ALA A 61 1.68 2.35 -5.47
N VAL A 62 1.05 3.50 -5.18
CA VAL A 62 0.47 3.80 -3.87
C VAL A 62 -0.69 2.87 -3.53
N VAL A 63 -1.65 2.68 -4.43
CA VAL A 63 -2.82 1.81 -4.19
C VAL A 63 -2.39 0.36 -3.99
N LYS A 64 -1.46 -0.12 -4.80
CA LYS A 64 -0.93 -1.48 -4.70
C LYS A 64 -0.29 -1.73 -3.32
N GLU A 65 0.49 -0.77 -2.84
CA GLU A 65 1.12 -0.89 -1.52
C GLU A 65 0.11 -0.80 -0.37
N LEU A 66 -0.93 0.01 -0.51
CA LEU A 66 -2.04 0.05 0.46
C LEU A 66 -2.80 -1.27 0.53
N ILE A 67 -3.06 -1.91 -0.63
CA ILE A 67 -3.70 -3.23 -0.67
C ILE A 67 -2.81 -4.25 0.06
N ARG A 68 -1.51 -4.24 -0.20
CA ARG A 68 -0.55 -5.14 0.44
C ARG A 68 -0.48 -4.99 1.96
N LEU A 69 -0.76 -3.80 2.52
CA LEU A 69 -0.83 -3.61 3.98
C LEU A 69 -2.06 -4.26 4.62
N ILE A 70 -3.14 -4.46 3.87
CA ILE A 70 -4.44 -4.90 4.39
C ILE A 70 -4.73 -6.35 4.02
N ASP A 71 -4.21 -6.82 2.88
CA ASP A 71 -4.45 -8.17 2.40
C ASP A 71 -3.71 -9.20 3.26
N PRO A 72 -4.42 -10.09 3.99
CA PRO A 72 -3.79 -11.12 4.79
C PRO A 72 -3.23 -12.28 3.94
N GLU A 73 -3.46 -12.30 2.62
CA GLU A 73 -3.05 -13.36 1.68
C GLU A 73 -3.58 -14.77 2.04
N VAL A 74 -4.54 -14.85 2.96
CA VAL A 74 -5.14 -16.09 3.45
C VAL A 74 -6.62 -16.12 3.11
N LYS A 75 -7.09 -17.25 2.59
CA LYS A 75 -8.51 -17.44 2.30
C LYS A 75 -9.31 -17.42 3.60
N ALA A 76 -10.41 -16.66 3.60
CA ALA A 76 -11.39 -16.69 4.67
C ALA A 76 -11.89 -18.13 4.89
N TRP A 77 -11.95 -18.55 6.15
CA TRP A 77 -12.53 -19.83 6.53
C TRP A 77 -14.01 -19.87 6.13
N GLN A 78 -14.47 -21.03 5.67
CA GLN A 78 -15.85 -21.28 5.27
C GLN A 78 -16.41 -22.47 6.05
N PRO A 79 -17.65 -22.40 6.55
CA PRO A 79 -18.27 -23.51 7.26
C PRO A 79 -18.49 -24.71 6.35
N VAL A 80 -18.33 -25.91 6.91
CA VAL A 80 -18.54 -27.17 6.18
C VAL A 80 -19.96 -27.66 6.44
N LYS A 81 -20.72 -27.89 5.36
CA LYS A 81 -22.07 -28.45 5.43
C LYS A 81 -22.06 -29.84 6.06
N ASN A 82 -23.09 -30.16 6.84
CA ASN A 82 -23.27 -31.46 7.51
C ASN A 82 -22.13 -31.81 8.50
N LYS A 83 -21.39 -30.82 8.98
CA LYS A 83 -20.42 -30.96 10.08
C LYS A 83 -20.75 -29.94 11.17
N SER A 84 -20.34 -30.25 12.40
CA SER A 84 -20.37 -29.26 13.47
C SER A 84 -19.29 -28.21 13.22
N ASN A 85 -19.69 -26.94 13.13
CA ASN A 85 -18.81 -25.80 12.91
C ASN A 85 -18.69 -25.02 14.23
N ILE A 86 -17.62 -25.27 14.98
CA ILE A 86 -17.39 -24.62 16.29
C ILE A 86 -16.50 -23.40 16.07
N VAL A 87 -17.00 -22.21 16.39
CA VAL A 87 -16.27 -20.93 16.27
C VAL A 87 -16.03 -20.38 17.68
N MET A 88 -14.76 -20.21 18.04
CA MET A 88 -14.35 -19.57 19.29
C MET A 88 -13.99 -18.12 19.03
N PHE A 89 -14.66 -17.19 19.71
CA PHE A 89 -14.33 -15.77 19.66
C PHE A 89 -13.31 -15.46 20.76
N VAL A 90 -12.24 -14.76 20.40
CA VAL A 90 -11.22 -14.26 21.30
C VAL A 90 -10.99 -12.78 21.02
N SER A 91 -10.71 -12.00 22.05
CA SER A 91 -10.24 -10.62 21.95
C SER A 91 -8.93 -10.47 22.72
N LEU A 92 -8.24 -9.36 22.47
CA LEU A 92 -7.20 -8.86 23.36
C LEU A 92 -7.81 -8.30 24.65
#